data_AF-A0A523J7F7-F1
#
_entry.id   AF-A0A523J7F7-F1
#
_cell.length_a   1.000
_cell.length_b   1.000
_cell.length_c   1.000
_cell.angle_alpha   90.00
_cell.angle_beta   90.00
_cell.angle_gamma   90.00
#
_symmetry.space_group_name_H-M   'P 1'
#
loop_
_entity.id
_entity.type
_entity.pdbx_description
1 polymer ?
#
loop_
_entity_poly.entity_id
_entity_poly.type
_entity_poly.pdbx_seq_one_letter_code
_entity_poly.pdbx_strand_id
1 'polypeptide(L)'
;MSPSPLQPLGPLASLSAVRFRSRPEPPPAPGTESEQRALKNLASRLAKLRVSLERLSTSSILARNLKTAAQVLSSSSIGLDFTRTATTLESTEEVNTTPTSFSPFGPSFSGTSTSLPTIGGTYDGAQADDTLTFKAQDNFNNPDTKKARIQVYDGLGTLIDTLDFQNVAADTPLTLSNGLTLSLSTGSVVKNDTFQVSVFATLGSSVDPDKPFNGTRNNDPNLESGLSVSAGSFEVNGITINVLDTDTINTLLSKITSSAAGVTATFDSGTETVLLTQKTLGSQSQVVLANDTSGFLASTKLNGATQILGKDPDDAELISTVSALSGISTGNFSINGVSISVDTSIDSLNDVIDRINSSAAGVTATFSESQDKLDIKSNSPSADLVLSNGSSGFFSGVNITPGTFKPKAGVDPSKARTFEAPDTVRRRLLEVGRELDALFQDKFKGISNEVVEDLRGQLRDSISAAFESILEDTERSTLRSGFGIAFSFSGTTQGIFDFDLRKFNRSLSEKFNQLTNFLFRDELYLQPGGLIPSLIGKLKDLEADIADTLGAASTGLVVDAMA
;
A
#
# COMPACT_ATOMS: atom_id res chain seq x y z
N MET A 1 64.28 -37.69 2.07
CA MET A 1 62.90 -38.24 2.00
C MET A 1 61.98 -37.10 1.61
N SER A 2 61.10 -37.40 0.66
CA SER A 2 60.36 -36.49 -0.21
C SER A 2 59.46 -35.46 0.48
N PRO A 3 59.18 -34.31 -0.17
CA PRO A 3 58.13 -33.39 0.23
C PRO A 3 56.77 -33.86 -0.28
N SER A 4 55.72 -33.64 0.50
CA SER A 4 54.32 -33.72 0.05
C SER A 4 53.51 -32.57 0.69
N PRO A 5 52.45 -32.08 0.03
CA PRO A 5 52.29 -30.65 -0.25
C PRO A 5 51.20 -29.94 0.56
N LEU A 6 51.28 -28.61 0.50
CA LEU A 6 50.27 -27.63 0.94
C LEU A 6 48.85 -27.96 0.44
N GLN A 7 47.88 -27.85 1.35
CA GLN A 7 46.48 -27.58 1.00
C GLN A 7 46.01 -26.28 1.69
N PRO A 8 45.16 -25.48 1.02
CA PRO A 8 44.94 -24.08 1.32
C PRO A 8 44.02 -23.83 2.52
N LEU A 9 44.31 -22.74 3.24
CA LEU A 9 43.41 -22.09 4.18
C LEU A 9 42.11 -21.68 3.46
N GLY A 10 41.02 -22.35 3.79
CA GLY A 10 39.67 -21.89 3.43
C GLY A 10 39.33 -20.59 4.17
N PRO A 11 38.52 -19.72 3.56
CA PRO A 11 38.30 -18.36 4.05
C PRO A 11 37.57 -18.34 5.40
N LEU A 12 38.05 -17.44 6.28
CA LEU A 12 37.34 -16.95 7.45
C LEU A 12 36.02 -16.31 6.99
N ALA A 13 34.89 -16.99 7.24
CA ALA A 13 33.58 -16.38 7.12
C ALA A 13 33.41 -15.39 8.28
N SER A 14 33.48 -14.11 7.94
CA SER A 14 33.19 -12.98 8.81
C SER A 14 31.76 -13.02 9.31
N LEU A 15 31.60 -12.91 10.62
CA LEU A 15 30.36 -12.58 11.30
C LEU A 15 29.86 -11.18 10.89
N SER A 16 28.54 -11.11 10.72
CA SER A 16 27.67 -9.97 11.02
C SER A 16 27.61 -8.78 10.07
N ALA A 17 26.46 -8.66 9.38
CA ALA A 17 25.58 -7.48 9.50
C ALA A 17 24.25 -7.73 8.76
N VAL A 18 23.22 -8.20 9.47
CA VAL A 18 21.82 -8.08 8.99
C VAL A 18 21.43 -6.62 9.16
N ARG A 19 21.44 -5.85 8.07
CA ARG A 19 20.84 -4.51 8.01
C ARG A 19 19.42 -4.63 7.46
N PHE A 20 18.45 -4.13 8.21
CA PHE A 20 17.10 -3.89 7.73
C PHE A 20 17.06 -2.66 6.79
N ARG A 21 16.26 -2.82 5.71
CA ARG A 21 15.68 -1.85 4.74
C ARG A 21 16.54 -1.38 3.54
N SER A 22 16.20 -1.92 2.36
CA SER A 22 15.73 -1.15 1.18
C SER A 22 15.47 -2.05 -0.05
N ARG A 23 14.20 -2.47 -0.26
CA ARG A 23 13.49 -2.87 -1.52
C ARG A 23 12.26 -3.71 -1.10
N PRO A 24 11.06 -3.58 -1.69
CA PRO A 24 10.05 -4.62 -1.53
C PRO A 24 10.53 -5.82 -2.36
N GLU A 25 11.08 -6.82 -1.69
CA GLU A 25 11.19 -8.15 -2.28
C GLU A 25 9.77 -8.67 -2.57
N PRO A 26 9.57 -9.41 -3.67
CA PRO A 26 8.35 -10.18 -3.82
C PRO A 26 8.21 -11.09 -2.59
N PRO A 27 6.99 -11.36 -2.09
CA PRO A 27 6.80 -12.24 -0.95
C PRO A 27 7.53 -13.56 -1.21
N PRO A 28 8.27 -14.10 -0.22
CA PRO A 28 9.04 -15.32 -0.42
C PRO A 28 8.13 -16.42 -0.95
N ALA A 29 8.62 -17.16 -1.94
CA ALA A 29 7.91 -18.33 -2.45
C ALA A 29 7.51 -19.22 -1.27
N PRO A 30 6.27 -19.74 -1.23
CA PRO A 30 5.79 -20.50 -0.10
C PRO A 30 6.74 -21.65 0.18
N GLY A 31 7.22 -21.74 1.44
CA GLY A 31 7.99 -22.89 1.92
C GLY A 31 7.27 -24.21 1.62
N THR A 32 7.96 -25.35 1.79
CA THR A 32 7.35 -26.66 1.49
C THR A 32 5.98 -26.79 2.18
N GLU A 33 5.01 -27.50 1.59
CA GLU A 33 3.66 -27.67 2.19
C GLU A 33 3.72 -28.16 3.67
N SER A 34 4.75 -28.93 4.00
CA SER A 34 5.07 -29.37 5.36
C SER A 34 5.50 -28.22 6.29
N GLU A 35 6.29 -27.27 5.80
CA GLU A 35 6.76 -26.09 6.53
C GLU A 35 5.62 -25.10 6.76
N GLN A 36 4.80 -24.84 5.74
CA GLN A 36 3.59 -24.03 5.89
C GLN A 36 2.61 -24.64 6.91
N ARG A 37 2.43 -25.96 6.89
CA ARG A 37 1.60 -26.66 7.87
C ARG A 37 2.19 -26.56 9.28
N ALA A 38 3.51 -26.62 9.42
CA ALA A 38 4.18 -26.47 10.70
C ALA A 38 4.05 -25.03 11.24
N LEU A 39 4.24 -24.01 10.40
CA LEU A 39 4.04 -22.60 10.73
C LEU A 39 2.58 -22.30 11.12
N LYS A 40 1.60 -22.88 10.42
CA LYS A 40 0.19 -22.79 10.80
C LYS A 40 -0.10 -23.40 12.18
N ASN A 41 0.54 -24.52 12.52
CA ASN A 41 0.41 -25.14 13.84
C ASN A 41 1.02 -24.23 14.94
N LEU A 42 2.19 -23.64 14.67
CA LEU A 42 2.81 -22.66 15.56
C LEU A 42 1.90 -21.45 15.78
N ALA A 43 1.39 -20.84 14.71
CA ALA A 43 0.43 -19.74 14.77
C ALA A 43 -0.82 -20.09 15.59
N SER A 44 -1.37 -21.30 15.40
CA SER A 44 -2.51 -21.78 16.19
C SER A 44 -2.21 -21.89 17.69
N ARG A 45 -1.00 -22.31 18.08
CA ARG A 45 -0.61 -22.36 19.49
C ARG A 45 -0.44 -20.98 20.10
N LEU A 46 0.14 -20.03 19.37
CA LEU A 46 0.25 -18.63 19.82
C LEU A 46 -1.12 -18.00 19.99
N ALA A 47 -2.02 -18.19 19.02
CA ALA A 47 -3.39 -17.68 19.07
C ALA A 47 -4.17 -18.26 20.25
N LYS A 48 -4.03 -19.56 20.53
CA LYS A 48 -4.66 -20.19 21.71
C LYS A 48 -4.15 -19.57 23.01
N LEU A 49 -2.83 -19.42 23.15
CA LEU A 49 -2.24 -18.79 24.31
C LEU A 49 -2.72 -17.34 24.47
N ARG A 50 -2.75 -16.56 23.38
CA ARG A 50 -3.25 -15.18 23.37
C ARG A 50 -4.71 -15.12 23.81
N VAL A 51 -5.58 -15.99 23.26
CA VAL A 51 -6.99 -16.06 23.65
C VAL A 51 -7.15 -16.41 25.12
N SER A 52 -6.36 -17.35 25.66
CA SER A 52 -6.40 -17.68 27.09
C SER A 52 -5.94 -16.49 27.96
N LEU A 53 -4.95 -15.71 27.51
CA LEU A 53 -4.50 -14.47 28.17
C LEU A 53 -5.55 -13.35 28.08
N GLU A 54 -6.22 -13.16 26.94
CA GLU A 54 -7.31 -12.18 26.76
C GLU A 54 -8.54 -12.55 27.60
N ARG A 55 -8.85 -13.84 27.70
CA ARG A 55 -9.87 -14.34 28.63
C ARG A 55 -9.50 -14.08 30.08
N LEU A 56 -8.21 -14.18 30.43
CA LEU A 56 -7.72 -13.89 31.76
C LEU A 56 -7.74 -12.38 32.05
N SER A 57 -7.37 -11.53 31.09
CA SER A 57 -7.43 -10.07 31.22
C SER A 57 -8.87 -9.58 31.45
N THR A 58 -9.83 -10.11 30.70
CA THR A 58 -11.26 -9.78 30.84
C THR A 58 -11.90 -10.32 32.12
N SER A 59 -11.31 -11.35 32.75
CA SER A 59 -11.79 -11.91 34.02
C SER A 59 -11.22 -11.19 35.25
N SER A 60 -10.33 -10.21 35.04
CA SER A 60 -9.58 -9.52 36.11
C SER A 60 -10.32 -8.35 36.76
N ILE A 61 -11.56 -8.09 36.34
CA ILE A 61 -12.29 -6.90 36.78
C ILE A 61 -12.58 -7.01 38.29
N LEU A 62 -12.08 -6.00 39.01
CA LEU A 62 -12.42 -5.70 40.39
C LEU A 62 -13.94 -5.54 40.51
N ALA A 63 -14.54 -6.02 41.59
CA ALA A 63 -16.00 -6.06 41.79
C ALA A 63 -16.75 -4.81 41.28
N ARG A 64 -17.94 -5.05 40.68
CA ARG A 64 -18.96 -4.20 40.01
C ARG A 64 -19.23 -2.76 40.45
N ASN A 65 -18.51 -2.25 41.43
CA ASN A 65 -18.56 -0.89 41.91
C ASN A 65 -17.21 -0.22 41.62
N LEU A 66 -16.71 -0.18 40.39
CA LEU A 66 -15.60 0.72 40.08
C LEU A 66 -16.16 2.10 39.75
N LYS A 67 -15.54 3.14 40.30
CA LYS A 67 -15.90 4.51 39.95
C LYS A 67 -15.50 4.76 38.49
N THR A 68 -16.47 5.06 37.63
CA THR A 68 -16.21 5.37 36.21
C THR A 68 -16.54 6.84 35.96
N ALA A 69 -15.63 7.55 35.28
CA ALA A 69 -15.87 8.93 34.89
C ALA A 69 -17.15 9.05 34.03
N ALA A 70 -17.81 10.21 34.11
CA ALA A 70 -18.94 10.51 33.24
C ALA A 70 -18.46 10.48 31.78
N GLN A 71 -19.24 9.85 30.92
CA GLN A 71 -18.93 9.63 29.51
C GLN A 71 -20.22 9.68 28.70
N VAL A 72 -20.13 10.17 27.47
CA VAL A 72 -21.20 10.10 26.50
C VAL A 72 -20.63 9.85 25.11
N LEU A 73 -21.28 8.94 24.39
CA LEU A 73 -20.96 8.58 23.01
C LEU A 73 -22.11 9.02 22.11
N SER A 74 -21.81 9.34 20.85
CA SER A 74 -22.82 9.48 19.79
C SER A 74 -23.78 8.28 19.79
N SER A 75 -25.07 8.60 19.83
CA SER A 75 -26.15 7.60 19.95
C SER A 75 -26.22 6.67 18.74
N SER A 76 -25.97 7.20 17.54
CA SER A 76 -25.83 6.48 16.27
C SER A 76 -24.53 6.90 15.57
N SER A 77 -24.23 6.25 14.44
CA SER A 77 -23.18 6.75 13.54
C SER A 77 -23.56 8.16 13.05
N ILE A 78 -22.56 9.01 12.82
CA ILE A 78 -22.74 10.41 12.40
C ILE A 78 -23.11 10.49 10.90
N GLY A 79 -22.63 9.56 10.10
CA GLY A 79 -22.84 9.45 8.65
C GLY A 79 -21.68 10.01 7.83
N LEU A 80 -20.46 10.07 8.37
CA LEU A 80 -19.29 10.59 7.66
C LEU A 80 -18.78 9.59 6.62
N ASP A 81 -18.31 10.11 5.48
CA ASP A 81 -17.57 9.34 4.48
C ASP A 81 -16.06 9.46 4.69
N PHE A 82 -15.40 8.33 4.95
CA PHE A 82 -13.95 8.25 5.16
C PHE A 82 -13.17 7.84 3.90
N THR A 83 -13.83 7.81 2.75
CA THR A 83 -13.18 7.44 1.49
C THR A 83 -12.15 8.49 1.11
N ARG A 84 -10.89 8.08 1.06
CA ARG A 84 -9.79 8.91 0.56
C ARG A 84 -9.49 8.55 -0.88
N THR A 85 -9.41 9.55 -1.76
CA THR A 85 -9.01 9.34 -3.15
C THR A 85 -7.72 10.08 -3.46
N ALA A 86 -6.97 9.58 -4.44
CA ALA A 86 -5.77 10.23 -4.94
C ALA A 86 -6.12 11.29 -5.99
N THR A 87 -5.30 12.32 -6.09
CA THR A 87 -5.31 13.22 -7.24
C THR A 87 -4.87 12.47 -8.50
N THR A 88 -5.59 12.69 -9.60
CA THR A 88 -5.27 12.12 -10.91
C THR A 88 -5.06 13.19 -11.97
N LEU A 89 -4.27 12.88 -12.99
CA LEU A 89 -4.05 13.69 -14.18
C LEU A 89 -3.98 12.73 -15.38
N GLU A 90 -4.92 12.86 -16.31
CA GLU A 90 -5.05 11.97 -17.47
C GLU A 90 -4.80 12.73 -18.77
N SER A 91 -4.30 12.04 -19.80
CA SER A 91 -4.26 12.54 -21.17
C SER A 91 -5.59 13.19 -21.59
N THR A 92 -5.52 14.26 -22.37
CA THR A 92 -6.74 14.97 -22.82
C THR A 92 -7.52 14.22 -23.89
N GLU A 93 -6.87 13.29 -24.59
CA GLU A 93 -7.40 12.48 -25.69
C GLU A 93 -6.49 11.25 -25.90
N GLU A 94 -6.87 10.36 -26.82
CA GLU A 94 -6.04 9.24 -27.28
C GLU A 94 -4.67 9.74 -27.75
N VAL A 95 -3.60 8.99 -27.43
CA VAL A 95 -2.22 9.34 -27.84
C VAL A 95 -2.10 9.45 -29.37
N ASN A 96 -2.85 8.64 -30.14
CA ASN A 96 -2.98 8.78 -31.57
C ASN A 96 -4.44 8.88 -31.99
N THR A 97 -4.87 10.07 -32.44
CA THR A 97 -6.26 10.30 -32.85
C THR A 97 -6.49 10.09 -34.36
N THR A 98 -5.48 9.58 -35.08
CA THR A 98 -5.54 9.43 -36.54
C THR A 98 -6.64 8.43 -36.91
N PRO A 99 -7.70 8.84 -37.65
CA PRO A 99 -8.87 8.00 -37.92
C PRO A 99 -8.64 6.95 -39.01
N THR A 100 -7.48 6.99 -39.64
CA THR A 100 -7.04 6.07 -40.69
C THR A 100 -5.79 5.32 -40.24
N SER A 101 -5.53 4.19 -40.89
CA SER A 101 -4.36 3.36 -40.58
C SER A 101 -3.85 2.65 -41.82
N PHE A 102 -2.63 2.13 -41.69
CA PHE A 102 -2.04 1.25 -42.68
C PHE A 102 -1.17 0.21 -42.00
N SER A 103 -0.94 -0.91 -42.67
CA SER A 103 0.04 -1.90 -42.23
C SER A 103 0.56 -2.73 -43.41
N PRO A 104 1.79 -3.26 -43.33
CA PRO A 104 2.80 -2.99 -42.30
C PRO A 104 3.54 -1.65 -42.54
N PHE A 105 4.19 -1.11 -41.51
CA PHE A 105 5.09 0.05 -41.62
C PHE A 105 6.41 -0.29 -42.33
N GLY A 106 6.85 -1.55 -42.25
CA GLY A 106 8.07 -2.04 -42.87
C GLY A 106 7.83 -3.28 -43.71
N PRO A 107 7.18 -3.17 -44.88
CA PRO A 107 7.03 -4.30 -45.79
C PRO A 107 8.38 -4.74 -46.36
N SER A 108 8.44 -5.96 -46.89
CA SER A 108 9.63 -6.47 -47.61
C SER A 108 9.26 -6.80 -49.04
N PHE A 109 10.19 -6.57 -49.96
CA PHE A 109 10.02 -7.00 -51.35
C PHE A 109 9.88 -8.53 -51.44
N SER A 110 9.06 -8.99 -52.38
CA SER A 110 8.75 -10.40 -52.64
C SER A 110 9.90 -11.17 -53.31
N GLY A 111 10.88 -10.46 -53.87
CA GLY A 111 12.01 -11.04 -54.60
C GLY A 111 13.36 -10.89 -53.89
N THR A 112 14.38 -10.47 -54.64
CA THR A 112 15.78 -10.44 -54.18
C THR A 112 16.30 -9.03 -53.90
N SER A 113 15.42 -8.03 -53.92
CA SER A 113 15.72 -6.67 -53.47
C SER A 113 16.22 -6.68 -52.02
N THR A 114 17.33 -5.99 -51.77
CA THR A 114 17.96 -5.87 -50.45
C THR A 114 17.66 -4.54 -49.78
N SER A 115 17.21 -3.53 -50.55
CA SER A 115 16.69 -2.29 -50.00
C SER A 115 15.39 -2.56 -49.25
N LEU A 116 15.26 -2.01 -48.04
CA LEU A 116 14.09 -2.18 -47.20
C LEU A 116 13.14 -0.99 -47.35
N PRO A 117 11.87 -1.22 -47.71
CA PRO A 117 10.82 -0.20 -47.67
C PRO A 117 10.44 0.20 -46.24
N THR A 118 10.15 1.49 -46.07
CA THR A 118 9.49 2.07 -44.89
C THR A 118 8.31 2.91 -45.36
N ILE A 119 7.13 2.63 -44.82
CA ILE A 119 5.90 3.36 -45.05
C ILE A 119 5.62 4.25 -43.84
N GLY A 120 5.33 5.52 -44.09
CA GLY A 120 4.95 6.50 -43.07
C GLY A 120 3.91 7.47 -43.61
N GLY A 121 3.74 8.61 -42.95
CA GLY A 121 2.76 9.62 -43.31
C GLY A 121 1.36 9.30 -42.78
N THR A 122 0.36 10.07 -43.23
CA THR A 122 -1.03 9.93 -42.81
C THR A 122 -1.87 9.61 -44.02
N TYR A 123 -2.53 8.44 -44.01
CA TYR A 123 -3.43 8.05 -45.08
C TYR A 123 -4.67 8.97 -45.09
N ASP A 124 -4.96 9.59 -46.22
CA ASP A 124 -6.08 10.54 -46.36
C ASP A 124 -7.44 9.89 -46.66
N GLY A 125 -7.48 8.57 -46.83
CA GLY A 125 -8.71 7.80 -47.13
C GLY A 125 -9.09 7.75 -48.61
N ALA A 126 -8.29 8.31 -49.53
CA ALA A 126 -8.65 8.45 -50.95
C ALA A 126 -8.96 7.12 -51.68
N GLN A 127 -8.48 5.98 -51.17
CA GLN A 127 -8.68 4.64 -51.76
C GLN A 127 -9.62 3.74 -50.94
N ALA A 128 -10.38 4.29 -49.98
CA ALA A 128 -11.16 3.49 -49.02
C ALA A 128 -10.27 2.43 -48.32
N ASP A 129 -10.86 1.30 -47.90
CA ASP A 129 -10.10 0.15 -47.43
C ASP A 129 -9.57 -0.63 -48.63
N ASP A 130 -8.25 -0.79 -48.74
CA ASP A 130 -7.64 -1.41 -49.92
C ASP A 130 -6.26 -2.03 -49.61
N THR A 131 -5.72 -2.79 -50.56
CA THR A 131 -4.34 -3.30 -50.52
C THR A 131 -3.53 -2.76 -51.69
N LEU A 132 -2.65 -1.82 -51.37
CA LEU A 132 -1.79 -1.16 -52.33
C LEU A 132 -0.60 -2.05 -52.68
N THR A 133 -0.36 -2.26 -53.98
CA THR A 133 0.81 -3.00 -54.48
C THR A 133 1.86 -2.04 -55.03
N PHE A 134 3.02 -2.01 -54.39
CA PHE A 134 4.19 -1.27 -54.85
C PHE A 134 5.05 -2.18 -55.71
N LYS A 135 5.40 -1.76 -56.93
CA LYS A 135 6.15 -2.55 -57.90
C LYS A 135 7.32 -1.78 -58.48
N ALA A 136 8.51 -2.35 -58.37
CA ALA A 136 9.71 -1.80 -58.99
C ALA A 136 9.66 -1.93 -60.52
N GLN A 137 9.85 -0.83 -61.24
CA GLN A 137 9.87 -0.82 -62.72
C GLN A 137 11.25 -0.97 -63.31
N ASP A 138 12.27 -0.63 -62.53
CA ASP A 138 13.67 -0.55 -62.93
C ASP A 138 14.55 -1.30 -61.91
N ASN A 139 15.70 -1.80 -62.37
CA ASN A 139 16.74 -2.27 -61.45
C ASN A 139 17.58 -1.07 -61.02
N PHE A 140 17.76 -0.86 -59.72
CA PHE A 140 18.58 0.24 -59.21
C PHE A 140 19.17 -0.06 -57.83
N ASN A 141 20.15 0.74 -57.41
CA ASN A 141 20.65 0.74 -56.04
C ASN A 141 20.26 2.07 -55.40
N ASN A 142 19.73 2.07 -54.19
CA ASN A 142 19.39 3.29 -53.48
C ASN A 142 20.56 3.70 -52.55
N PRO A 143 21.04 4.96 -52.58
CA PRO A 143 20.62 6.05 -53.46
C PRO A 143 21.03 5.86 -54.94
N ASP A 144 20.09 6.09 -55.87
CA ASP A 144 20.37 6.08 -57.32
C ASP A 144 20.51 7.51 -57.84
N THR A 145 21.51 7.73 -58.69
CA THR A 145 21.73 9.00 -59.39
C THR A 145 20.97 9.06 -60.72
N LYS A 146 20.50 7.92 -61.21
CA LYS A 146 19.63 7.80 -62.39
C LYS A 146 18.17 7.76 -61.95
N LYS A 147 17.28 8.04 -62.89
CA LYS A 147 15.84 7.96 -62.65
C LYS A 147 15.39 6.50 -62.63
N ALA A 148 14.89 6.04 -61.47
CA ALA A 148 14.21 4.77 -61.29
C ALA A 148 12.78 4.99 -60.77
N ARG A 149 11.87 4.04 -61.01
CA ARG A 149 10.46 4.18 -60.61
C ARG A 149 9.93 3.02 -59.77
N ILE A 150 9.13 3.38 -58.76
CA ILE A 150 8.20 2.49 -58.09
C ILE A 150 6.79 2.89 -58.50
N GLN A 151 6.02 1.96 -59.06
CA GLN A 151 4.61 2.17 -59.39
C GLN A 151 3.72 1.61 -58.28
N VAL A 152 2.65 2.32 -57.94
CA VAL A 152 1.71 1.93 -56.89
C VAL A 152 0.36 1.62 -57.54
N TYR A 153 -0.17 0.44 -57.26
CA TYR A 153 -1.44 -0.04 -57.78
C TYR A 153 -2.44 -0.25 -56.64
N ASP A 154 -3.72 -0.01 -56.91
CA ASP A 154 -4.83 -0.38 -56.01
C ASP A 154 -5.07 -1.91 -56.00
N GLY A 155 -5.99 -2.39 -55.16
CA GLY A 155 -6.35 -3.81 -55.07
C GLY A 155 -7.04 -4.37 -56.32
N LEU A 156 -7.50 -3.50 -57.23
CA LEU A 156 -8.07 -3.87 -58.54
C LEU A 156 -7.01 -3.91 -59.65
N GLY A 157 -5.76 -3.51 -59.36
CA GLY A 157 -4.66 -3.44 -60.31
C GLY A 157 -4.60 -2.16 -61.14
N THR A 158 -5.36 -1.12 -60.77
CA THR A 158 -5.27 0.22 -61.38
C THR A 158 -4.02 0.92 -60.88
N LEU A 159 -3.25 1.54 -61.78
CA LEU A 159 -2.13 2.38 -61.40
C LEU A 159 -2.65 3.68 -60.76
N ILE A 160 -2.32 3.91 -59.49
CA ILE A 160 -2.75 5.09 -58.74
C ILE A 160 -1.62 6.10 -58.51
N ASP A 161 -0.36 5.66 -58.50
CA ASP A 161 0.78 6.56 -58.31
C ASP A 161 2.08 6.04 -58.95
N THR A 162 3.06 6.93 -59.16
CA THR A 162 4.42 6.61 -59.60
C THR A 162 5.43 7.50 -58.89
N LEU A 163 6.28 6.88 -58.07
CA LEU A 163 7.34 7.55 -57.34
C LEU A 163 8.65 7.48 -58.13
N ASP A 164 9.27 8.65 -58.35
CA ASP A 164 10.53 8.81 -59.07
C ASP A 164 11.72 8.89 -58.09
N PHE A 165 12.55 7.85 -58.08
CA PHE A 165 13.80 7.79 -57.31
C PHE A 165 14.96 8.27 -58.17
N GLN A 166 15.13 9.60 -58.29
CA GLN A 166 16.28 10.22 -58.94
C GLN A 166 17.01 11.13 -57.95
N ASN A 167 18.27 10.82 -57.65
CA ASN A 167 19.08 11.53 -56.65
C ASN A 167 18.42 11.58 -55.26
N VAL A 168 17.59 10.58 -54.93
CA VAL A 168 16.93 10.46 -53.64
C VAL A 168 17.90 9.76 -52.70
N ALA A 169 18.24 10.39 -51.57
CA ALA A 169 19.10 9.79 -50.57
C ALA A 169 18.38 8.61 -49.88
N ALA A 170 19.15 7.69 -49.30
CA ALA A 170 18.57 6.64 -48.48
C ALA A 170 17.68 7.22 -47.37
N ASP A 171 16.60 6.50 -47.07
CA ASP A 171 15.61 6.82 -46.03
C ASP A 171 14.91 8.19 -46.22
N THR A 172 15.06 8.83 -47.38
CA THR A 172 14.32 10.05 -47.73
C THR A 172 12.90 9.68 -48.16
N PRO A 173 11.85 10.16 -47.46
CA PRO A 173 10.47 9.85 -47.81
C PRO A 173 10.04 10.58 -49.09
N LEU A 174 9.38 9.85 -49.99
CA LEU A 174 8.63 10.40 -51.11
C LEU A 174 7.13 10.25 -50.83
N THR A 175 6.38 11.35 -50.95
CA THR A 175 4.95 11.39 -50.66
C THR A 175 4.13 10.89 -51.84
N LEU A 176 3.17 10.02 -51.55
CA LEU A 176 2.13 9.58 -52.47
C LEU A 176 0.96 10.58 -52.45
N SER A 177 0.16 10.55 -53.50
CA SER A 177 -1.06 11.34 -53.65
C SER A 177 -2.10 11.12 -52.55
N ASN A 178 -2.04 9.98 -51.82
CA ASN A 178 -2.95 9.63 -50.71
C ASN A 178 -2.38 9.96 -49.32
N GLY A 179 -1.34 10.80 -49.23
CA GLY A 179 -0.73 11.26 -47.98
C GLY A 179 0.27 10.30 -47.33
N LEU A 180 0.32 9.02 -47.76
CA LEU A 180 1.37 8.10 -47.35
C LEU A 180 2.73 8.51 -47.92
N THR A 181 3.79 8.02 -47.30
CA THR A 181 5.16 8.19 -47.79
C THR A 181 5.84 6.85 -47.95
N LEU A 182 6.74 6.75 -48.92
CA LEU A 182 7.67 5.63 -49.08
C LEU A 182 9.10 6.16 -49.00
N SER A 183 9.90 5.58 -48.11
CA SER A 183 11.35 5.66 -48.18
C SER A 183 11.95 4.27 -48.38
N LEU A 184 13.16 4.26 -48.93
CA LEU A 184 13.93 3.04 -49.16
C LEU A 184 15.28 3.17 -48.43
N SER A 185 15.70 2.13 -47.73
CA SER A 185 17.04 2.09 -47.14
C SER A 185 18.14 2.05 -48.22
N THR A 186 19.41 2.01 -47.83
CA THR A 186 20.46 1.62 -48.78
C THR A 186 20.27 0.17 -49.23
N GLY A 187 20.48 -0.12 -50.51
CA GLY A 187 20.43 -1.49 -51.03
C GLY A 187 20.01 -1.57 -52.50
N SER A 188 19.94 -2.78 -53.04
CA SER A 188 19.47 -3.05 -54.40
C SER A 188 17.95 -3.21 -54.44
N VAL A 189 17.34 -2.72 -55.52
CA VAL A 189 15.94 -2.97 -55.89
C VAL A 189 15.93 -3.63 -57.25
N VAL A 190 15.22 -4.76 -57.36
CA VAL A 190 15.15 -5.59 -58.56
C VAL A 190 13.81 -5.36 -59.26
N LYS A 191 13.86 -5.18 -60.57
CA LYS A 191 12.70 -4.96 -61.43
C LYS A 191 11.68 -6.08 -61.26
N ASN A 192 10.41 -5.68 -61.16
CA ASN A 192 9.23 -6.50 -60.90
C ASN A 192 9.10 -7.05 -59.48
N ASP A 193 10.07 -6.84 -58.58
CA ASP A 193 9.83 -7.12 -57.17
C ASP A 193 8.70 -6.21 -56.66
N THR A 194 7.87 -6.78 -55.78
CA THR A 194 6.70 -6.10 -55.22
C THR A 194 6.65 -6.18 -53.72
N PHE A 195 5.93 -5.26 -53.09
CA PHE A 195 5.43 -5.45 -51.73
C PHE A 195 4.02 -4.86 -51.62
N GLN A 196 3.30 -5.21 -50.55
CA GLN A 196 1.93 -4.78 -50.33
C GLN A 196 1.77 -4.03 -49.01
N VAL A 197 0.85 -3.08 -49.00
CA VAL A 197 0.45 -2.29 -47.83
C VAL A 197 -1.07 -2.25 -47.81
N SER A 198 -1.69 -2.73 -46.74
CA SER A 198 -3.12 -2.55 -46.51
C SER A 198 -3.36 -1.17 -45.90
N VAL A 199 -4.37 -0.48 -46.39
CA VAL A 199 -4.80 0.85 -45.93
C VAL A 199 -6.26 0.77 -45.48
N PHE A 200 -6.61 1.52 -44.45
CA PHE A 200 -7.95 1.53 -43.87
C PHE A 200 -8.42 2.96 -43.68
N ALA A 201 -9.57 3.29 -44.27
CA ALA A 201 -10.12 4.64 -44.28
C ALA A 201 -11.00 4.95 -43.06
N THR A 202 -11.38 3.92 -42.30
CA THR A 202 -12.26 4.06 -41.12
C THR A 202 -11.74 3.35 -39.86
N LEU A 203 -10.58 2.71 -39.95
CA LEU A 203 -9.90 2.10 -38.81
C LEU A 203 -8.73 2.98 -38.42
N GLY A 204 -8.77 3.54 -37.21
CA GLY A 204 -7.71 4.37 -36.66
C GLY A 204 -6.42 3.62 -36.39
N SER A 205 -5.33 4.37 -36.33
CA SER A 205 -4.00 3.87 -35.99
C SER A 205 -3.89 3.70 -34.48
N SER A 206 -3.43 2.53 -34.02
CA SER A 206 -3.24 2.26 -32.59
C SER A 206 -1.77 2.37 -32.18
N VAL A 207 -1.52 3.03 -31.05
CA VAL A 207 -0.17 3.17 -30.48
C VAL A 207 0.34 1.83 -29.96
N ASP A 208 1.63 1.53 -30.20
CA ASP A 208 2.30 0.39 -29.57
C ASP A 208 3.22 0.88 -28.44
N PRO A 209 2.80 0.79 -27.16
CA PRO A 209 3.52 1.36 -26.03
C PRO A 209 4.80 0.57 -25.66
N ASP A 210 5.04 -0.58 -26.30
CA ASP A 210 6.22 -1.43 -26.10
C ASP A 210 7.30 -1.22 -27.17
N LYS A 211 7.06 -0.32 -28.13
CA LYS A 211 8.05 0.07 -29.13
C LYS A 211 8.89 1.27 -28.70
N PRO A 212 10.19 1.29 -29.06
CA PRO A 212 11.05 2.40 -28.69
C PRO A 212 10.70 3.67 -29.48
N PHE A 213 10.94 4.85 -28.91
CA PHE A 213 10.66 6.14 -29.56
C PHE A 213 11.47 6.38 -30.83
N ASN A 214 12.68 5.83 -30.93
CA ASN A 214 13.48 5.78 -32.16
C ASN A 214 13.18 4.57 -33.05
N GLY A 215 12.10 3.86 -32.74
CA GLY A 215 11.58 2.78 -33.56
C GLY A 215 11.31 3.25 -34.98
N THR A 216 11.64 2.41 -35.94
CA THR A 216 11.34 2.63 -37.36
C THR A 216 10.71 1.39 -37.93
N ARG A 217 10.03 1.51 -39.07
CA ARG A 217 9.39 0.38 -39.75
C ARG A 217 8.43 -0.32 -38.79
N ASN A 218 8.46 -1.65 -38.71
CA ASN A 218 7.58 -2.43 -37.81
C ASN A 218 7.93 -2.30 -36.31
N ASN A 219 8.92 -1.46 -35.96
CA ASN A 219 9.22 -1.10 -34.58
C ASN A 219 8.81 0.34 -34.26
N ASP A 220 8.15 1.05 -35.17
CA ASP A 220 7.62 2.38 -34.90
C ASP A 220 6.53 2.31 -33.81
N PRO A 221 6.54 3.20 -32.80
CA PRO A 221 5.51 3.24 -31.74
C PRO A 221 4.17 3.78 -32.21
N ASN A 222 4.09 4.27 -33.46
CA ASN A 222 2.89 4.78 -34.07
C ASN A 222 2.27 5.95 -33.30
N LEU A 223 3.11 6.88 -32.85
CA LEU A 223 2.67 8.15 -32.27
C LEU A 223 1.95 8.99 -33.34
N GLU A 224 1.12 9.93 -32.89
CA GLU A 224 0.41 10.82 -33.82
C GLU A 224 1.35 11.59 -34.73
N SER A 225 0.97 11.71 -36.00
CA SER A 225 1.73 12.42 -37.02
C SER A 225 2.06 13.85 -36.61
N GLY A 226 3.34 14.22 -36.69
CA GLY A 226 3.85 15.53 -36.27
C GLY A 226 4.24 15.62 -34.79
N LEU A 227 3.95 14.59 -33.99
CA LEU A 227 4.48 14.43 -32.64
C LEU A 227 5.64 13.42 -32.66
N SER A 228 6.63 13.65 -31.80
CA SER A 228 7.75 12.75 -31.65
C SER A 228 8.36 12.89 -30.27
N VAL A 229 9.02 11.83 -29.83
CA VAL A 229 9.77 11.81 -28.57
C VAL A 229 11.24 11.58 -28.90
N SER A 230 12.11 12.39 -28.31
CA SER A 230 13.55 12.33 -28.48
C SER A 230 14.27 12.32 -27.14
N ALA A 231 15.57 12.03 -27.14
CA ALA A 231 16.37 12.05 -25.92
C ALA A 231 16.34 13.44 -25.26
N GLY A 232 16.05 13.47 -23.97
CA GLY A 232 15.84 14.71 -23.21
C GLY A 232 15.35 14.41 -21.80
N SER A 233 14.55 15.31 -21.24
CA SER A 233 13.92 15.11 -19.93
C SER A 233 12.66 15.96 -19.77
N PHE A 234 11.87 15.62 -18.76
CA PHE A 234 10.80 16.45 -18.20
C PHE A 234 10.77 16.29 -16.68
N GLU A 235 9.97 17.07 -15.97
CA GLU A 235 9.82 16.99 -14.52
C GLU A 235 8.41 16.53 -14.13
N VAL A 236 8.34 15.68 -13.10
CA VAL A 236 7.11 15.33 -12.39
C VAL A 236 7.30 15.69 -10.93
N ASN A 237 6.47 16.61 -10.40
CA ASN A 237 6.60 17.16 -9.05
C ASN A 237 8.01 17.65 -8.71
N GLY A 238 8.67 18.30 -9.68
CA GLY A 238 10.05 18.79 -9.55
C GLY A 238 11.13 17.70 -9.60
N ILE A 239 10.78 16.43 -9.81
CA ILE A 239 11.73 15.34 -10.02
C ILE A 239 11.95 15.14 -11.52
N THR A 240 13.20 15.27 -11.96
CA THR A 240 13.59 15.05 -13.36
C THR A 240 13.45 13.58 -13.75
N ILE A 241 12.76 13.34 -14.86
CA ILE A 241 12.64 12.05 -15.55
C ILE A 241 13.41 12.15 -16.86
N ASN A 242 14.48 11.35 -16.97
CA ASN A 242 15.30 11.29 -18.19
C ASN A 242 14.64 10.38 -19.23
N VAL A 243 14.57 10.89 -20.45
CA VAL A 243 14.03 10.20 -21.63
C VAL A 243 15.18 9.84 -22.56
N LEU A 244 15.26 8.57 -22.93
CA LEU A 244 16.14 8.05 -23.97
C LEU A 244 15.33 7.80 -25.23
N ASP A 245 15.98 7.89 -26.37
CA ASP A 245 15.39 7.55 -27.67
C ASP A 245 15.05 6.05 -27.78
N THR A 246 15.75 5.20 -27.03
CA THR A 246 15.45 3.77 -26.89
C THR A 246 14.35 3.44 -25.87
N ASP A 247 13.86 4.42 -25.12
CA ASP A 247 12.73 4.19 -24.22
C ASP A 247 11.45 3.95 -25.03
N THR A 248 10.51 3.23 -24.42
CA THR A 248 9.11 3.09 -24.85
C THR A 248 8.20 3.86 -23.90
N ILE A 249 6.92 4.06 -24.26
CA ILE A 249 5.90 4.59 -23.34
C ILE A 249 5.92 3.80 -22.03
N ASN A 250 5.79 2.48 -22.09
CA ASN A 250 5.75 1.62 -20.89
C ASN A 250 7.02 1.73 -20.02
N THR A 251 8.21 1.80 -20.63
CA THR A 251 9.44 1.97 -19.85
C THR A 251 9.49 3.34 -19.16
N LEU A 252 8.98 4.40 -19.79
CA LEU A 252 9.00 5.74 -19.24
C LEU A 252 7.94 5.94 -18.15
N LEU A 253 6.74 5.35 -18.31
CA LEU A 253 5.73 5.27 -17.24
C LEU A 253 6.26 4.47 -16.02
N SER A 254 7.04 3.42 -16.27
CA SER A 254 7.73 2.68 -15.22
C SER A 254 8.79 3.53 -14.50
N LYS A 255 9.52 4.39 -15.22
CA LYS A 255 10.46 5.35 -14.64
C LYS A 255 9.74 6.38 -13.75
N ILE A 256 8.62 6.94 -14.21
CA ILE A 256 7.80 7.85 -13.38
C ILE A 256 7.37 7.13 -12.10
N THR A 257 6.77 5.94 -12.24
CA THR A 257 6.27 5.14 -11.12
C THR A 257 7.36 4.78 -10.10
N SER A 258 8.57 4.51 -10.57
CA SER A 258 9.71 4.13 -9.72
C SER A 258 10.46 5.33 -9.13
N SER A 259 10.16 6.55 -9.59
CA SER A 259 10.85 7.76 -9.15
C SER A 259 10.41 8.23 -7.76
N ALA A 260 11.14 9.22 -7.24
CA ALA A 260 10.78 9.93 -6.01
C ALA A 260 9.65 10.96 -6.22
N ALA A 261 9.06 11.07 -7.42
CA ALA A 261 8.01 12.06 -7.72
C ALA A 261 6.70 11.83 -6.97
N GLY A 262 6.53 10.66 -6.33
CA GLY A 262 5.31 10.33 -5.58
C GLY A 262 4.12 9.99 -6.47
N VAL A 263 4.31 9.69 -7.75
CA VAL A 263 3.25 9.42 -8.74
C VAL A 263 3.36 7.99 -9.25
N THR A 264 2.23 7.32 -9.49
CA THR A 264 2.14 6.11 -10.33
C THR A 264 1.64 6.51 -11.72
N ALA A 265 2.16 5.88 -12.76
CA ALA A 265 1.82 6.18 -14.15
C ALA A 265 1.45 4.90 -14.89
N THR A 266 0.34 4.93 -15.63
CA THR A 266 -0.19 3.78 -16.38
C THR A 266 -0.65 4.19 -17.76
N PHE A 267 -0.67 3.24 -18.70
CA PHE A 267 -1.26 3.39 -20.03
C PHE A 267 -2.48 2.49 -20.13
N ASP A 268 -3.61 3.02 -20.57
CA ASP A 268 -4.80 2.25 -20.91
C ASP A 268 -4.83 2.03 -22.43
N SER A 269 -4.76 0.78 -22.89
CA SER A 269 -4.75 0.45 -24.31
C SER A 269 -6.13 0.53 -24.97
N GLY A 270 -7.21 0.56 -24.19
CA GLY A 270 -8.58 0.67 -24.69
C GLY A 270 -8.96 2.11 -25.01
N THR A 271 -8.46 3.06 -24.22
CA THR A 271 -8.65 4.52 -24.43
C THR A 271 -7.39 5.21 -24.94
N GLU A 272 -6.30 4.47 -25.17
CA GLU A 272 -4.97 4.97 -25.52
C GLU A 272 -4.54 6.21 -24.72
N THR A 273 -4.81 6.23 -23.40
CA THR A 273 -4.51 7.37 -22.53
C THR A 273 -3.43 7.02 -21.50
N VAL A 274 -2.68 8.03 -21.10
CA VAL A 274 -1.79 7.96 -19.92
C VAL A 274 -2.52 8.54 -18.72
N LEU A 275 -2.52 7.78 -17.62
CA LEU A 275 -3.03 8.22 -16.33
C LEU A 275 -1.90 8.33 -15.32
N LEU A 276 -1.77 9.51 -14.71
CA LEU A 276 -0.89 9.77 -13.58
C LEU A 276 -1.72 9.89 -12.31
N THR A 277 -1.36 9.14 -11.27
CA THR A 277 -2.08 9.10 -9.99
C THR A 277 -1.11 9.37 -8.84
N GLN A 278 -1.48 10.28 -7.94
CA GLN A 278 -0.72 10.53 -6.72
C GLN A 278 -0.68 9.30 -5.81
N LYS A 279 0.48 8.99 -5.24
CA LYS A 279 0.62 7.93 -4.23
C LYS A 279 0.10 8.38 -2.88
N THR A 280 0.14 9.68 -2.61
CA THR A 280 -0.43 10.28 -1.39
C THR A 280 -1.89 10.63 -1.67
N LEU A 281 -2.80 10.05 -0.88
CA LEU A 281 -4.23 10.35 -0.96
C LEU A 281 -4.54 11.75 -0.41
N GLY A 282 -5.72 12.27 -0.74
CA GLY A 282 -6.22 13.54 -0.23
C GLY A 282 -6.10 14.69 -1.22
N SER A 283 -6.76 15.80 -0.91
CA SER A 283 -6.97 16.92 -1.84
C SER A 283 -5.73 17.81 -2.03
N GLN A 284 -4.77 17.72 -1.10
CA GLN A 284 -3.59 18.60 -1.07
C GLN A 284 -2.47 18.14 -2.03
N SER A 285 -2.45 16.86 -2.40
CA SER A 285 -1.41 16.32 -3.30
C SER A 285 -1.73 16.67 -4.75
N GLN A 286 -0.75 17.15 -5.52
CA GLN A 286 -0.95 17.59 -6.92
C GLN A 286 0.00 16.89 -7.88
N VAL A 287 -0.35 16.74 -9.15
CA VAL A 287 0.58 16.26 -10.19
C VAL A 287 1.03 17.46 -11.02
N VAL A 288 2.27 17.89 -10.84
CA VAL A 288 2.86 19.03 -11.55
C VAL A 288 3.83 18.54 -12.60
N LEU A 289 3.59 18.89 -13.86
CA LEU A 289 4.44 18.56 -15.00
C LEU A 289 5.14 19.83 -15.52
N ALA A 290 6.44 19.75 -15.80
CA ALA A 290 7.21 20.90 -16.26
C ALA A 290 8.43 20.52 -17.12
N ASN A 291 9.04 21.53 -17.75
CA ASN A 291 10.38 21.48 -18.36
C ASN A 291 10.59 20.34 -19.37
N ASP A 292 9.57 19.99 -20.15
CA ASP A 292 9.69 18.94 -21.18
C ASP A 292 10.53 19.41 -22.37
N THR A 293 11.67 18.76 -22.53
CA THR A 293 12.61 18.89 -23.66
C THR A 293 12.62 17.66 -24.56
N SER A 294 11.95 16.58 -24.14
CA SER A 294 11.88 15.31 -24.86
C SER A 294 10.74 15.26 -25.88
N GLY A 295 9.67 16.03 -25.64
CA GLY A 295 8.42 15.99 -26.42
C GLY A 295 7.45 14.92 -25.93
N PHE A 296 7.77 14.19 -24.85
CA PHE A 296 6.94 13.13 -24.29
C PHE A 296 5.57 13.64 -23.83
N LEU A 297 5.51 14.75 -23.09
CA LEU A 297 4.23 15.26 -22.54
C LEU A 297 3.27 15.72 -23.63
N ALA A 298 3.81 16.29 -24.71
CA ALA A 298 3.03 16.65 -25.90
C ALA A 298 2.55 15.39 -26.63
N SER A 299 3.45 14.44 -26.86
CA SER A 299 3.14 13.19 -27.58
C SER A 299 2.10 12.34 -26.84
N THR A 300 2.12 12.32 -25.50
CA THR A 300 1.13 11.59 -24.70
C THR A 300 -0.07 12.42 -24.26
N LYS A 301 -0.26 13.62 -24.84
CA LYS A 301 -1.43 14.48 -24.59
C LYS A 301 -1.63 14.88 -23.12
N LEU A 302 -0.54 14.94 -22.34
CA LEU A 302 -0.55 15.39 -20.95
C LEU A 302 -0.41 16.92 -20.84
N ASN A 303 0.08 17.58 -21.89
CA ASN A 303 0.10 19.04 -21.94
C ASN A 303 -1.32 19.61 -21.90
N GLY A 304 -1.59 20.46 -20.91
CA GLY A 304 -2.91 21.06 -20.72
C GLY A 304 -3.96 20.13 -20.10
N ALA A 305 -3.58 18.90 -19.71
CA ALA A 305 -4.43 18.03 -18.91
C ALA A 305 -4.86 18.72 -17.61
N THR A 306 -6.11 18.50 -17.21
CA THR A 306 -6.66 19.04 -15.96
C THR A 306 -6.63 17.94 -14.91
N GLN A 307 -5.99 18.22 -13.76
CA GLN A 307 -6.00 17.28 -12.65
C GLN A 307 -7.35 17.27 -11.94
N ILE A 308 -7.78 16.09 -11.50
CA ILE A 308 -8.89 15.91 -10.58
C ILE A 308 -8.28 15.73 -9.19
N LEU A 309 -8.53 16.65 -8.28
CA LEU A 309 -8.00 16.58 -6.91
C LEU A 309 -8.58 15.38 -6.17
N GLY A 310 -7.76 14.77 -5.32
CA GLY A 310 -8.17 13.75 -4.38
C GLY A 310 -9.20 14.27 -3.38
N LYS A 311 -9.91 13.36 -2.73
CA LYS A 311 -10.87 13.62 -1.66
C LYS A 311 -10.24 13.30 -0.31
N ASP A 312 -10.41 14.22 0.65
CA ASP A 312 -10.09 14.02 2.06
C ASP A 312 -11.29 13.37 2.79
N PRO A 313 -11.08 12.67 3.91
CA PRO A 313 -12.20 12.12 4.67
C PRO A 313 -13.01 13.27 5.28
N ASP A 314 -14.32 13.08 5.44
CA ASP A 314 -15.25 14.13 5.86
C ASP A 314 -14.88 14.75 7.24
N ASP A 315 -14.19 14.03 8.12
CA ASP A 315 -13.76 14.55 9.43
C ASP A 315 -12.62 15.58 9.35
N ALA A 316 -11.89 15.61 8.23
CA ALA A 316 -10.85 16.58 7.90
C ALA A 316 -11.32 17.69 6.94
N GLU A 317 -12.51 17.55 6.35
CA GLU A 317 -13.11 18.60 5.54
C GLU A 317 -13.78 19.69 6.39
N LEU A 318 -14.03 20.86 5.78
CA LEU A 318 -14.78 21.93 6.43
C LEU A 318 -16.18 21.46 6.78
N ILE A 319 -16.66 21.75 8.00
CA ILE A 319 -17.99 21.33 8.44
C ILE A 319 -19.10 21.78 7.47
N SER A 320 -18.94 22.93 6.82
CA SER A 320 -19.89 23.46 5.84
C SER A 320 -19.98 22.67 4.52
N THR A 321 -18.98 21.85 4.16
CA THR A 321 -19.01 21.00 2.95
C THR A 321 -19.55 19.60 3.22
N VAL A 322 -19.58 19.19 4.49
CA VAL A 322 -19.95 17.84 4.91
C VAL A 322 -21.44 17.76 5.22
N SER A 323 -22.20 17.06 4.37
CA SER A 323 -23.66 16.96 4.49
C SER A 323 -24.14 16.37 5.82
N ALA A 324 -23.42 15.37 6.35
CA ALA A 324 -23.72 14.72 7.63
C ALA A 324 -23.60 15.68 8.84
N LEU A 325 -22.82 16.75 8.70
CA LEU A 325 -22.61 17.76 9.76
C LEU A 325 -23.46 19.01 9.57
N SER A 326 -24.40 19.02 8.62
CA SER A 326 -25.27 20.18 8.30
C SER A 326 -26.14 20.68 9.45
N GLY A 327 -26.30 19.89 10.53
CA GLY A 327 -26.95 20.32 11.77
C GLY A 327 -26.10 21.24 12.66
N ILE A 328 -24.82 21.44 12.33
CA ILE A 328 -23.88 22.30 13.04
C ILE A 328 -23.83 23.68 12.38
N SER A 329 -23.82 24.72 13.19
CA SER A 329 -23.75 26.12 12.75
C SER A 329 -22.60 26.87 13.44
N THR A 330 -22.09 27.93 12.81
CA THR A 330 -21.09 28.80 13.41
C THR A 330 -21.64 29.43 14.69
N GLY A 331 -20.88 29.32 15.78
CA GLY A 331 -21.30 29.79 17.09
C GLY A 331 -20.47 29.19 18.21
N ASN A 332 -21.13 28.87 19.31
CA ASN A 332 -20.49 28.26 20.48
C ASN A 332 -21.33 27.12 21.05
N PHE A 333 -20.66 26.21 21.75
CA PHE A 333 -21.23 25.23 22.65
C PHE A 333 -20.44 25.26 23.97
N SER A 334 -20.87 24.53 24.99
CA SER A 334 -20.09 24.45 26.23
C SER A 334 -19.98 23.04 26.80
N ILE A 335 -18.83 22.78 27.39
CA ILE A 335 -18.50 21.55 28.13
C ILE A 335 -18.05 21.96 29.53
N ASN A 336 -18.73 21.45 30.56
CA ASN A 336 -18.46 21.77 31.96
C ASN A 336 -18.43 23.29 32.24
N GLY A 337 -19.26 24.06 31.52
CA GLY A 337 -19.33 25.52 31.63
C GLY A 337 -18.26 26.29 30.83
N VAL A 338 -17.30 25.61 30.21
CA VAL A 338 -16.30 26.22 29.32
C VAL A 338 -16.89 26.37 27.93
N SER A 339 -16.91 27.61 27.41
CA SER A 339 -17.39 27.93 26.07
C SER A 339 -16.34 27.56 25.01
N ILE A 340 -16.76 26.86 23.97
CA ILE A 340 -15.93 26.44 22.84
C ILE A 340 -16.60 26.97 21.56
N SER A 341 -15.84 27.67 20.74
CA SER A 341 -16.33 28.18 19.44
C SER A 341 -16.24 27.11 18.36
N VAL A 342 -17.08 27.23 17.34
CA VAL A 342 -17.00 26.53 16.06
C VAL A 342 -17.35 27.49 14.94
N ASP A 343 -16.58 27.48 13.86
CA ASP A 343 -16.85 28.19 12.62
C ASP A 343 -16.88 27.20 11.47
N THR A 344 -18.05 26.93 10.90
CA THR A 344 -18.22 25.86 9.91
C THR A 344 -17.55 26.15 8.57
N SER A 345 -17.13 27.39 8.32
CA SER A 345 -16.40 27.80 7.11
C SER A 345 -14.88 27.67 7.25
N ILE A 346 -14.39 27.39 8.46
CA ILE A 346 -12.96 27.33 8.77
C ILE A 346 -12.59 25.99 9.42
N ASP A 347 -13.47 25.48 10.29
CA ASP A 347 -13.21 24.30 11.12
C ASP A 347 -13.68 23.01 10.43
N SER A 348 -12.86 21.98 10.56
CA SER A 348 -13.25 20.57 10.42
C SER A 348 -13.75 19.98 11.75
N LEU A 349 -14.26 18.74 11.72
CA LEU A 349 -14.60 18.03 12.96
C LEU A 349 -13.35 17.80 13.82
N ASN A 350 -12.22 17.47 13.19
CA ASN A 350 -10.93 17.29 13.87
C ASN A 350 -10.47 18.57 14.58
N ASP A 351 -10.61 19.74 13.94
CA ASP A 351 -10.26 21.02 14.57
C ASP A 351 -11.09 21.29 15.83
N VAL A 352 -12.38 20.95 15.81
CA VAL A 352 -13.26 21.12 16.98
C VAL A 352 -12.90 20.12 18.09
N ILE A 353 -12.56 18.88 17.75
CA ILE A 353 -12.11 17.87 18.73
C ILE A 353 -10.80 18.29 19.40
N ASP A 354 -9.83 18.76 18.62
CA ASP A 354 -8.55 19.26 19.13
C ASP A 354 -8.75 20.47 20.05
N ARG A 355 -9.68 21.36 19.69
CA ARG A 355 -10.08 22.49 20.52
C ARG A 355 -10.76 22.04 21.81
N ILE A 356 -11.60 21.01 21.79
CA ILE A 356 -12.17 20.41 23.00
C ILE A 356 -11.06 19.88 23.91
N ASN A 357 -10.14 19.08 23.36
CA ASN A 357 -9.04 18.45 24.10
C ASN A 357 -8.04 19.46 24.68
N SER A 358 -7.84 20.58 24.00
CA SER A 358 -6.96 21.67 24.45
C SER A 358 -7.62 22.64 25.43
N SER A 359 -8.94 22.51 25.65
CA SER A 359 -9.70 23.44 26.49
C SER A 359 -9.55 23.17 27.99
N ALA A 360 -9.92 24.14 28.81
CA ALA A 360 -10.01 23.97 30.26
C ALA A 360 -11.23 23.15 30.73
N ALA A 361 -11.99 22.54 29.80
CA ALA A 361 -13.22 21.81 30.13
C ALA A 361 -12.98 20.51 30.91
N GLY A 362 -11.73 20.02 30.98
CA GLY A 362 -11.36 18.85 31.76
C GLY A 362 -11.93 17.55 31.21
N VAL A 363 -11.99 17.43 29.89
CA VAL A 363 -12.48 16.24 29.18
C VAL A 363 -11.44 15.73 28.19
N THR A 364 -11.64 14.52 27.71
CA THR A 364 -11.01 13.96 26.52
C THR A 364 -12.13 13.64 25.52
N ALA A 365 -12.00 14.16 24.31
CA ALA A 365 -12.83 13.86 23.16
C ALA A 365 -12.03 13.01 22.17
N THR A 366 -12.62 11.89 21.74
CA THR A 366 -12.01 10.98 20.77
C THR A 366 -13.04 10.59 19.72
N PHE A 367 -12.64 10.63 18.47
CA PHE A 367 -13.45 10.14 17.37
C PHE A 367 -13.01 8.74 16.94
N SER A 368 -13.97 7.85 16.67
CA SER A 368 -13.71 6.50 16.16
C SER A 368 -14.21 6.40 14.74
N GLU A 369 -13.32 6.40 13.74
CA GLU A 369 -13.68 6.19 12.33
C GLU A 369 -14.44 4.87 12.13
N SER A 370 -13.98 3.80 12.80
CA SER A 370 -14.58 2.45 12.68
C SER A 370 -16.03 2.37 13.19
N GLN A 371 -16.39 3.20 14.16
CA GLN A 371 -17.74 3.26 14.70
C GLN A 371 -18.52 4.46 14.16
N ASP A 372 -17.82 5.40 13.51
CA ASP A 372 -18.30 6.69 13.07
C ASP A 372 -19.02 7.45 14.22
N LYS A 373 -18.32 7.56 15.35
CA LYS A 373 -18.87 8.11 16.61
C LYS A 373 -17.87 8.96 17.37
N LEU A 374 -18.36 10.04 17.95
CA LEU A 374 -17.63 10.88 18.90
C LEU A 374 -17.89 10.40 20.34
N ASP A 375 -16.82 10.22 21.09
CA ASP A 375 -16.82 9.93 22.52
C ASP A 375 -16.28 11.13 23.30
N ILE A 376 -16.98 11.55 24.34
CA ILE A 376 -16.54 12.59 25.26
C ILE A 376 -16.57 12.04 26.67
N LYS A 377 -15.39 12.04 27.30
CA LYS A 377 -15.18 11.50 28.64
C LYS A 377 -14.61 12.56 29.57
N SER A 378 -15.15 12.64 30.78
CA SER A 378 -14.57 13.47 31.84
C SER A 378 -13.21 12.92 32.27
N ASN A 379 -12.23 13.80 32.43
CA ASN A 379 -10.92 13.42 32.98
C ASN A 379 -10.99 13.20 34.50
N SER A 380 -12.08 13.62 35.15
CA SER A 380 -12.34 13.37 36.57
C SER A 380 -13.27 12.17 36.76
N PRO A 381 -12.89 11.16 37.56
CA PRO A 381 -13.74 10.01 37.85
C PRO A 381 -14.95 10.38 38.72
N SER A 382 -15.01 11.60 39.26
CA SER A 382 -16.02 12.06 40.21
C SER A 382 -16.94 13.15 39.70
N ALA A 383 -16.55 13.83 38.62
CA ALA A 383 -17.26 15.00 38.16
C ALA A 383 -18.34 14.59 37.18
N ASP A 384 -19.46 15.32 37.24
CA ASP A 384 -20.43 15.31 36.17
C ASP A 384 -19.80 15.83 34.89
N LEU A 385 -20.26 15.31 33.76
CA LEU A 385 -20.00 15.88 32.45
C LEU A 385 -21.25 16.65 32.04
N VAL A 386 -21.13 17.97 31.83
CA VAL A 386 -22.24 18.84 31.46
C VAL A 386 -22.01 19.34 30.04
N LEU A 387 -22.89 18.98 29.11
CA LEU A 387 -22.84 19.39 27.71
C LEU A 387 -24.02 20.32 27.40
N SER A 388 -23.74 21.42 26.69
CA SER A 388 -24.77 22.34 26.16
C SER A 388 -24.44 22.74 24.72
N ASN A 389 -25.42 22.66 23.83
CA ASN A 389 -25.25 23.01 22.41
C ASN A 389 -24.94 24.49 22.15
N GLY A 390 -25.24 25.37 23.10
CA GLY A 390 -25.16 26.81 22.90
C GLY A 390 -25.88 27.26 21.62
N SER A 391 -25.22 28.10 20.82
CA SER A 391 -25.71 28.59 19.53
C SER A 391 -25.34 27.69 18.35
N SER A 392 -24.33 26.83 18.49
CA SER A 392 -23.79 26.05 17.37
C SER A 392 -24.58 24.79 17.03
N GLY A 393 -25.26 24.18 17.99
CA GLY A 393 -25.90 22.87 17.78
C GLY A 393 -24.93 21.69 17.71
N PHE A 394 -23.64 21.89 18.02
CA PHE A 394 -22.56 20.92 17.81
C PHE A 394 -22.89 19.49 18.27
N PHE A 395 -23.28 19.28 19.54
CA PHE A 395 -23.52 17.92 20.06
C PHE A 395 -24.66 17.23 19.34
N SER A 396 -25.75 17.95 19.06
CA SER A 396 -26.86 17.37 18.29
C SER A 396 -26.44 17.01 16.86
N GLY A 397 -25.57 17.81 16.23
CA GLY A 397 -25.01 17.51 14.91
C GLY A 397 -24.11 16.28 14.88
N VAL A 398 -23.50 15.91 16.01
CA VAL A 398 -22.71 14.67 16.16
C VAL A 398 -23.49 13.57 16.90
N ASN A 399 -24.83 13.64 16.90
CA ASN A 399 -25.74 12.65 17.48
C ASN A 399 -25.56 12.41 18.99
N ILE A 400 -25.09 13.42 19.73
CA ILE A 400 -25.03 13.46 21.20
C ILE A 400 -26.16 14.36 21.70
N THR A 401 -27.06 13.81 22.51
CA THR A 401 -28.07 14.62 23.21
C THR A 401 -27.39 15.41 24.34
N PRO A 402 -27.41 16.75 24.34
CA PRO A 402 -26.82 17.53 25.44
C PRO A 402 -27.50 17.24 26.78
N GLY A 403 -26.77 17.39 27.88
CA GLY A 403 -27.29 17.12 29.21
C GLY A 403 -26.21 17.00 30.27
N THR A 404 -26.62 16.57 31.46
CA THR A 404 -25.72 16.24 32.56
C THR A 404 -25.57 14.73 32.66
N PHE A 405 -24.35 14.24 32.45
CA PHE A 405 -23.99 12.84 32.59
C PHE A 405 -23.28 12.64 33.91
N LYS A 406 -23.78 11.69 34.72
CA LYS A 406 -23.24 11.40 36.03
C LYS A 406 -22.14 10.34 35.94
N PRO A 407 -21.06 10.46 36.72
CA PRO A 407 -20.11 9.36 36.86
C PRO A 407 -20.80 8.17 37.51
N LYS A 408 -20.35 6.96 37.20
CA LYS A 408 -20.87 5.75 37.84
C LYS A 408 -20.31 5.65 39.26
N ALA A 409 -21.19 5.57 40.24
CA ALA A 409 -20.81 5.42 41.64
C ALA A 409 -20.07 4.08 41.85
N GLY A 410 -18.94 4.13 42.55
CA GLY A 410 -18.13 2.96 42.86
C GLY A 410 -16.97 3.24 43.80
N VAL A 411 -16.33 2.17 44.25
CA VAL A 411 -15.02 2.09 44.90
C VAL A 411 -13.93 2.55 43.94
N ASP A 412 -13.02 3.35 44.47
CA ASP A 412 -11.76 3.70 43.81
C ASP A 412 -10.98 2.42 43.45
N PRO A 413 -10.49 2.26 42.21
CA PRO A 413 -9.68 1.11 41.80
C PRO A 413 -8.55 0.78 42.78
N SER A 414 -7.92 1.79 43.37
CA SER A 414 -6.84 1.64 44.37
C SER A 414 -7.26 0.98 45.68
N LYS A 415 -8.57 0.87 45.95
CA LYS A 415 -9.15 0.36 47.20
C LYS A 415 -9.91 -0.94 47.06
N ALA A 416 -10.09 -1.47 45.85
CA ALA A 416 -10.76 -2.74 45.64
C ALA A 416 -9.84 -3.91 46.02
N ARG A 417 -10.29 -4.81 46.90
CA ARG A 417 -9.49 -5.92 47.47
C ARG A 417 -9.99 -7.32 47.09
N THR A 418 -10.52 -7.52 45.87
CA THR A 418 -10.90 -8.84 45.36
C THR A 418 -11.17 -8.84 43.85
N PHE A 419 -10.93 -9.96 43.18
CA PHE A 419 -11.45 -10.26 41.84
C PHE A 419 -12.97 -10.55 41.89
N GLU A 420 -13.71 -10.27 40.81
CA GLU A 420 -15.14 -10.65 40.69
C GLU A 420 -15.35 -12.16 40.79
N ALA A 421 -14.42 -12.95 40.22
CA ALA A 421 -14.48 -14.41 40.22
C ALA A 421 -13.08 -15.03 40.45
N PRO A 422 -12.58 -15.08 41.70
CA PRO A 422 -11.21 -15.54 42.00
C PRO A 422 -10.95 -16.99 41.55
N ASP A 423 -11.96 -17.86 41.62
CA ASP A 423 -11.87 -19.23 41.12
C ASP A 423 -11.71 -19.29 39.59
N THR A 424 -12.33 -18.35 38.86
CA THR A 424 -12.21 -18.23 37.41
C THR A 424 -10.84 -17.67 37.02
N VAL A 425 -10.35 -16.65 37.72
CA VAL A 425 -8.98 -16.13 37.53
C VAL A 425 -7.95 -17.24 37.73
N ARG A 426 -8.08 -18.01 38.81
CA ARG A 426 -7.23 -19.20 39.05
C ARG A 426 -7.29 -20.19 37.89
N ARG A 427 -8.49 -20.56 37.46
CA ARG A 427 -8.68 -21.56 36.39
C ARG A 427 -8.03 -21.10 35.09
N ARG A 428 -8.15 -19.83 34.75
CA ARG A 428 -7.57 -19.23 33.53
C ARG A 428 -6.06 -19.05 33.63
N LEU A 429 -5.51 -18.73 34.80
CA LEU A 429 -4.05 -18.75 35.02
C LEU A 429 -3.47 -20.15 34.77
N LEU A 430 -4.16 -21.19 35.25
CA LEU A 430 -3.77 -22.58 34.96
C LEU A 430 -3.92 -22.94 33.47
N GLU A 431 -4.92 -22.39 32.79
CA GLU A 431 -5.11 -22.55 31.33
C GLU A 431 -3.94 -21.92 30.56
N VAL A 432 -3.59 -20.67 30.87
CA VAL A 432 -2.42 -19.97 30.31
C VAL A 432 -1.13 -20.76 30.56
N GLY A 433 -0.95 -21.28 31.78
CA GLY A 433 0.18 -22.12 32.13
C GLY A 433 0.32 -23.35 31.23
N ARG A 434 -0.79 -24.06 30.98
CA ARG A 434 -0.79 -25.24 30.09
C ARG A 434 -0.45 -24.89 28.65
N GLU A 435 -0.98 -23.78 28.13
CA GLU A 435 -0.67 -23.35 26.76
C GLU A 435 0.80 -22.93 26.60
N LEU A 436 1.36 -22.25 27.61
CA LEU A 436 2.80 -21.96 27.68
C LEU A 436 3.64 -23.23 27.75
N ASP A 437 3.27 -24.19 28.60
CA ASP A 437 3.98 -25.47 28.69
C ASP A 437 3.96 -26.20 27.35
N ALA A 438 2.80 -26.26 26.70
CA ALA A 438 2.65 -26.91 25.40
C ALA A 438 3.51 -26.25 24.30
N LEU A 439 3.62 -24.92 24.31
CA LEU A 439 4.46 -24.16 23.39
C LEU A 439 5.96 -24.43 23.61
N PHE A 440 6.40 -24.51 24.86
CA PHE A 440 7.80 -24.76 25.21
C PHE A 440 8.22 -26.23 25.14
N GLN A 441 7.25 -27.16 25.15
CA GLN A 441 7.49 -28.60 25.02
C GLN A 441 7.44 -29.12 23.58
N ASP A 442 6.63 -28.53 22.70
CA ASP A 442 6.48 -29.01 21.32
C ASP A 442 7.79 -28.83 20.54
N LYS A 443 8.17 -29.79 19.70
CA LYS A 443 9.36 -29.69 18.85
C LYS A 443 9.11 -28.98 17.52
N PHE A 444 7.85 -28.68 17.18
CA PHE A 444 7.46 -28.03 15.91
C PHE A 444 8.17 -28.60 14.69
N LYS A 445 8.11 -29.94 14.54
CA LYS A 445 8.76 -30.64 13.42
C LYS A 445 8.36 -30.02 12.08
N GLY A 446 9.35 -29.58 11.31
CA GLY A 446 9.14 -28.90 10.02
C GLY A 446 9.46 -27.40 10.03
N ILE A 447 9.80 -26.83 11.19
CA ILE A 447 10.39 -25.48 11.34
C ILE A 447 11.84 -25.65 11.82
N SER A 448 12.74 -24.73 11.45
CA SER A 448 14.12 -24.75 11.96
C SER A 448 14.16 -24.54 13.48
N ASN A 449 15.13 -25.17 14.15
CA ASN A 449 15.30 -25.00 15.59
C ASN A 449 15.66 -23.55 15.95
N GLU A 450 16.32 -22.79 15.07
CA GLU A 450 16.64 -21.39 15.34
C GLU A 450 15.38 -20.55 15.48
N VAL A 451 14.41 -20.70 14.59
CA VAL A 451 13.13 -19.95 14.63
C VAL A 451 12.33 -20.27 15.89
N VAL A 452 12.29 -21.55 16.27
CA VAL A 452 11.58 -22.00 17.48
C VAL A 452 12.25 -21.48 18.75
N GLU A 453 13.58 -21.49 18.82
CA GLU A 453 14.32 -20.97 19.98
C GLU A 453 14.32 -19.44 20.05
N ASP A 454 14.30 -18.74 18.93
CA ASP A 454 14.13 -17.28 18.89
C ASP A 454 12.78 -16.87 19.48
N LEU A 455 11.69 -17.47 18.99
CA LEU A 455 10.33 -17.23 19.51
C LEU A 455 10.25 -17.49 21.02
N ARG A 456 10.84 -18.60 21.48
CA ARG A 456 10.91 -18.93 22.92
C ARG A 456 11.76 -17.94 23.70
N GLY A 457 12.83 -17.45 23.10
CA GLY A 457 13.66 -16.37 23.62
C GLY A 457 12.83 -15.12 23.84
N GLN A 458 12.13 -14.65 22.81
CA GLN A 458 11.29 -13.46 22.89
C GLN A 458 10.17 -13.58 23.94
N LEU A 459 9.56 -14.76 24.08
CA LEU A 459 8.58 -15.01 25.15
C LEU A 459 9.23 -15.08 26.53
N ARG A 460 10.40 -15.71 26.66
CA ARG A 460 11.18 -15.73 27.90
C ARG A 460 11.55 -14.31 28.34
N ASP A 461 11.95 -13.47 27.39
CA ASP A 461 12.33 -12.08 27.67
C ASP A 461 11.11 -11.27 28.10
N SER A 462 9.96 -11.45 27.43
CA SER A 462 8.70 -10.81 27.84
C SER A 462 8.24 -11.25 29.24
N ILE A 463 8.36 -12.55 29.56
CA ILE A 463 8.10 -13.06 30.91
C ILE A 463 9.11 -12.45 31.91
N SER A 464 10.40 -12.41 31.58
CA SER A 464 11.45 -11.93 32.47
C SER A 464 11.30 -10.44 32.78
N ALA A 465 10.93 -9.63 31.79
CA ALA A 465 10.64 -8.21 31.94
C ALA A 465 9.52 -7.95 32.95
N ALA A 466 8.51 -8.81 33.03
CA ALA A 466 7.45 -8.68 34.04
C ALA A 466 7.96 -8.92 35.48
N PHE A 467 9.07 -9.64 35.63
CA PHE A 467 9.69 -9.95 36.92
C PHE A 467 10.78 -8.96 37.32
N GLU A 468 11.29 -8.12 36.41
CA GLU A 468 12.24 -7.04 36.72
C GLU A 468 11.74 -6.11 37.84
N SER A 469 10.43 -5.90 37.92
CA SER A 469 9.82 -5.07 38.97
C SER A 469 9.84 -5.71 40.37
N ILE A 470 10.19 -6.99 40.50
CA ILE A 470 10.07 -7.78 41.73
C ILE A 470 11.35 -8.58 42.06
N LEU A 471 12.25 -8.78 41.11
CA LEU A 471 13.52 -9.49 41.28
C LEU A 471 14.71 -8.57 41.01
N GLU A 472 15.73 -8.61 41.86
CA GLU A 472 16.99 -7.85 41.70
C GLU A 472 17.95 -8.47 40.66
N ASP A 473 17.67 -9.70 40.20
CA ASP A 473 18.51 -10.47 39.28
C ASP A 473 17.63 -11.31 38.35
N THR A 474 17.66 -10.97 37.05
CA THR A 474 16.83 -11.55 35.99
C THR A 474 17.47 -12.75 35.29
N GLU A 475 18.74 -13.07 35.55
CA GLU A 475 19.46 -14.18 34.88
C GLU A 475 19.17 -15.56 35.49
N ARG A 476 18.14 -15.67 36.34
CA ARG A 476 17.81 -16.93 37.01
C ARG A 476 17.10 -17.89 36.07
N SER A 477 17.56 -19.14 36.04
CA SER A 477 16.87 -20.25 35.35
C SER A 477 15.45 -20.52 35.87
N THR A 478 15.11 -19.95 37.03
CA THR A 478 13.76 -19.99 37.62
C THR A 478 13.36 -18.61 38.16
N LEU A 479 12.27 -18.06 37.64
CA LEU A 479 11.64 -16.82 38.06
C LEU A 479 10.52 -17.12 39.06
N ARG A 480 10.48 -16.46 40.23
CA ARG A 480 9.45 -16.67 41.26
C ARG A 480 8.85 -15.34 41.69
N SER A 481 7.53 -15.16 41.52
CA SER A 481 6.88 -13.85 41.74
C SER A 481 6.62 -13.56 43.22
N GLY A 482 6.76 -14.57 44.08
CA GLY A 482 6.30 -14.49 45.47
C GLY A 482 4.78 -14.60 45.62
N PHE A 483 4.02 -14.58 44.53
CA PHE A 483 2.55 -14.68 44.52
C PHE A 483 2.01 -16.06 44.16
N GLY A 484 2.85 -17.09 44.22
CA GLY A 484 2.49 -18.45 43.80
C GLY A 484 2.48 -18.65 42.29
N ILE A 485 3.12 -17.76 41.53
CA ILE A 485 3.36 -17.91 40.09
C ILE A 485 4.88 -17.96 39.89
N ALA A 486 5.36 -18.97 39.17
CA ALA A 486 6.77 -19.12 38.85
C ALA A 486 6.97 -19.67 37.44
N PHE A 487 8.12 -19.38 36.86
CA PHE A 487 8.55 -19.91 35.58
C PHE A 487 9.92 -20.57 35.71
N SER A 488 10.11 -21.75 35.13
CA SER A 488 11.38 -22.48 35.13
C SER A 488 11.79 -22.81 33.71
N PHE A 489 12.89 -22.22 33.23
CA PHE A 489 13.38 -22.43 31.87
C PHE A 489 14.51 -23.47 31.79
N SER A 490 15.00 -23.97 32.93
CA SER A 490 15.94 -25.10 32.97
C SER A 490 15.20 -26.42 32.75
N GLY A 491 15.19 -26.91 31.50
CA GLY A 491 14.61 -28.20 31.12
C GLY A 491 13.09 -28.15 30.87
N THR A 492 12.68 -27.85 29.63
CA THR A 492 11.28 -27.63 29.27
C THR A 492 10.40 -28.90 29.30
N THR A 493 10.99 -30.08 29.46
CA THR A 493 10.27 -31.38 29.47
C THR A 493 9.25 -31.53 30.60
N GLN A 494 9.36 -30.76 31.68
CA GLN A 494 8.40 -30.78 32.79
C GLN A 494 7.37 -29.62 32.72
N GLY A 495 7.46 -28.78 31.69
CA GLY A 495 6.73 -27.52 31.62
C GLY A 495 7.56 -26.38 32.19
N ILE A 496 7.23 -25.17 31.78
CA ILE A 496 7.87 -23.95 32.25
C ILE A 496 7.05 -23.25 33.34
N PHE A 497 5.75 -23.53 33.49
CA PHE A 497 4.88 -22.83 34.44
C PHE A 497 4.67 -23.62 35.74
N ASP A 498 4.92 -22.98 36.88
CA ASP A 498 4.69 -23.52 38.23
C ASP A 498 3.69 -22.64 38.99
N PHE A 499 2.61 -23.26 39.50
CA PHE A 499 1.52 -22.57 40.19
C PHE A 499 1.27 -23.13 41.59
N ASP A 500 1.63 -22.36 42.61
CA ASP A 500 1.38 -22.68 44.03
C ASP A 500 0.06 -22.03 44.48
N LEU A 501 -1.01 -22.83 44.43
CA LEU A 501 -2.36 -22.41 44.80
C LEU A 501 -2.44 -21.81 46.21
N ARG A 502 -1.68 -22.34 47.18
CA ARG A 502 -1.74 -21.85 48.56
C ARG A 502 -1.14 -20.46 48.66
N LYS A 503 0.02 -20.23 48.03
CA LYS A 503 0.66 -18.90 47.98
C LYS A 503 -0.15 -17.90 47.17
N PHE A 504 -0.78 -18.34 46.09
CA PHE A 504 -1.67 -17.48 45.30
C PHE A 504 -2.87 -17.02 46.13
N ASN A 505 -3.58 -17.95 46.78
CA ASN A 505 -4.71 -17.61 47.65
C ASN A 505 -4.32 -16.69 48.81
N ARG A 506 -3.14 -16.91 49.42
CA ARG A 506 -2.60 -16.02 50.46
C ARG A 506 -2.28 -14.62 49.91
N SER A 507 -1.81 -14.53 48.67
CA SER A 507 -1.52 -13.25 48.03
C SER A 507 -2.79 -12.47 47.67
N LEU A 508 -3.89 -13.16 47.35
CA LEU A 508 -5.19 -12.53 47.18
C LEU A 508 -5.67 -11.81 48.45
N SER A 509 -5.36 -12.33 49.64
CA SER A 509 -5.75 -11.71 50.91
C SER A 509 -4.74 -10.68 51.43
N GLU A 510 -3.44 -10.96 51.32
CA GLU A 510 -2.40 -10.18 51.99
C GLU A 510 -1.67 -9.20 51.07
N LYS A 511 -1.63 -9.47 49.76
CA LYS A 511 -0.80 -8.76 48.77
C LYS A 511 -1.55 -8.45 47.48
N PHE A 512 -2.87 -8.25 47.56
CA PHE A 512 -3.75 -8.13 46.41
C PHE A 512 -3.27 -7.09 45.39
N ASN A 513 -2.94 -5.87 45.84
CA ASN A 513 -2.46 -4.80 44.97
C ASN A 513 -1.12 -5.12 44.31
N GLN A 514 -0.22 -5.82 45.01
CA GLN A 514 1.07 -6.22 44.44
C GLN A 514 0.89 -7.33 43.40
N LEU A 515 -0.02 -8.27 43.66
CA LEU A 515 -0.39 -9.33 42.74
C LEU A 515 -1.10 -8.78 41.49
N THR A 516 -2.07 -7.87 41.63
CA THR A 516 -2.76 -7.27 40.48
C THR A 516 -1.82 -6.38 39.67
N ASN A 517 -0.94 -5.61 40.34
CA ASN A 517 0.07 -4.82 39.66
C ASN A 517 1.07 -5.71 38.89
N PHE A 518 1.48 -6.84 39.46
CA PHE A 518 2.32 -7.82 38.76
C PHE A 518 1.63 -8.43 37.53
N LEU A 519 0.38 -8.86 37.68
CA LEU A 519 -0.35 -9.55 36.61
C LEU A 519 -0.79 -8.60 35.49
N PHE A 520 -1.31 -7.42 35.85
CA PHE A 520 -2.03 -6.54 34.95
C PHE A 520 -1.42 -5.16 34.82
N ARG A 521 -0.72 -4.66 35.84
CA ARG A 521 -0.20 -3.28 36.01
C ARG A 521 -1.24 -2.22 35.63
N ASP A 522 -1.77 -1.55 36.65
CA ASP A 522 -2.94 -0.66 36.64
C ASP A 522 -3.19 0.11 35.31
N GLU A 523 -4.30 -0.20 34.63
CA GLU A 523 -4.74 0.39 33.35
C GLU A 523 -5.08 1.90 33.43
N LEU A 524 -4.97 2.51 34.61
CA LEU A 524 -5.28 3.93 34.82
C LEU A 524 -4.21 4.90 34.30
N TYR A 525 -3.02 4.42 33.92
CA TYR A 525 -1.88 5.28 33.56
C TYR A 525 -1.21 4.92 32.22
N LEU A 526 -2.00 4.55 31.20
CA LEU A 526 -1.63 4.63 29.76
C LEU A 526 -0.22 4.12 29.35
N GLN A 527 0.39 3.22 30.12
CA GLN A 527 1.64 2.55 29.75
C GLN A 527 1.44 1.03 29.79
N PRO A 528 1.79 0.29 28.72
CA PRO A 528 1.75 -1.16 28.74
C PRO A 528 2.74 -1.67 29.79
N GLY A 529 2.27 -2.57 30.66
CA GLY A 529 3.12 -3.31 31.57
C GLY A 529 2.33 -4.33 32.38
N GLY A 530 3.02 -5.13 33.19
CA GLY A 530 2.43 -6.30 33.85
C GLY A 530 2.51 -7.55 32.97
N LEU A 531 2.48 -8.73 33.59
CA LEU A 531 2.74 -10.00 32.90
C LEU A 531 1.78 -10.26 31.73
N ILE A 532 0.48 -10.03 31.92
CA ILE A 532 -0.55 -10.41 30.94
C ILE A 532 -0.56 -9.47 29.73
N PRO A 533 -0.63 -8.14 29.87
CA PRO A 533 -0.59 -7.24 28.72
C PRO A 533 0.71 -7.35 27.92
N SER A 534 1.85 -7.53 28.60
CA SER A 534 3.17 -7.68 27.93
C SER A 534 3.23 -8.95 27.10
N LEU A 535 2.67 -10.05 27.60
CA LEU A 535 2.55 -11.30 26.84
C LEU A 535 1.57 -11.18 25.68
N ILE A 536 0.41 -10.54 25.86
CA ILE A 536 -0.56 -10.33 24.77
C ILE A 536 0.06 -9.49 23.65
N GLY A 537 0.74 -8.38 23.99
CA GLY A 537 1.43 -7.54 23.01
C GLY A 537 2.48 -8.33 22.23
N LYS A 538 3.37 -9.01 22.95
CA LYS A 538 4.41 -9.84 22.31
C LYS A 538 3.84 -10.95 21.43
N LEU A 539 2.73 -11.58 21.84
CA LEU A 539 2.07 -12.61 21.02
C LEU A 539 1.45 -12.05 19.75
N LYS A 540 0.89 -10.84 19.78
CA LYS A 540 0.40 -10.16 18.57
C LYS A 540 1.52 -9.85 17.59
N ASP A 541 2.66 -9.38 18.09
CA ASP A 541 3.85 -9.14 17.26
C ASP A 541 4.33 -10.44 16.60
N LEU A 542 4.46 -11.52 17.39
CA LEU A 542 4.86 -12.84 16.87
C LEU A 542 3.84 -13.44 15.88
N GLU A 543 2.54 -13.25 16.11
CA GLU A 543 1.49 -13.66 15.18
C GLU A 543 1.58 -12.89 13.85
N ALA A 544 1.86 -11.59 13.91
CA ALA A 544 2.06 -10.76 12.72
C ALA A 544 3.31 -11.18 11.93
N ASP A 545 4.44 -11.42 12.60
CA ASP A 545 5.68 -11.89 11.97
C ASP A 545 5.47 -13.24 11.24
N ILE A 546 4.71 -14.16 11.84
CA ILE A 546 4.38 -15.45 11.20
C ILE A 546 3.40 -15.24 10.03
N ALA A 547 2.45 -14.33 10.15
CA ALA A 547 1.51 -14.01 9.06
C ALA A 547 2.22 -13.40 7.84
N ASP A 548 3.17 -12.50 8.06
CA ASP A 548 4.02 -11.94 7.02
C ASP A 548 4.86 -13.02 6.32
N THR A 549 5.37 -13.98 7.11
CA THR A 549 6.11 -15.15 6.59
C THR A 549 5.22 -16.09 5.75
N LEU A 550 3.92 -16.19 6.04
CA LEU A 550 2.96 -17.02 5.31
C LEU A 550 2.38 -16.34 4.04
N GLY A 551 2.51 -15.01 3.92
CA GLY A 551 1.98 -14.21 2.82
C GLY A 551 0.47 -13.91 2.91
N ALA A 552 0.01 -12.88 2.19
CA ALA A 552 -1.34 -12.31 2.27
C ALA A 552 -2.52 -13.27 1.92
N ALA A 553 -2.26 -14.51 1.50
CA ALA A 553 -3.27 -15.49 1.13
C ALA A 553 -3.87 -16.30 2.30
N SER A 554 -3.47 -16.05 3.55
CA SER A 554 -3.97 -16.81 4.72
C SER A 554 -4.72 -16.00 5.79
N THR A 555 -5.15 -14.77 5.50
CA THR A 555 -5.99 -13.94 6.41
C THR A 555 -7.32 -14.62 6.80
N GLY A 556 -7.77 -15.62 6.05
CA GLY A 556 -8.97 -16.41 6.37
C GLY A 556 -8.82 -17.46 7.49
N LEU A 557 -7.62 -17.75 8.00
CA LEU A 557 -7.38 -18.91 8.89
C LEU A 557 -7.10 -18.57 10.37
N VAL A 558 -6.99 -17.28 10.72
CA VAL A 558 -6.99 -16.84 12.13
C VAL A 558 -8.42 -16.74 12.68
N VAL A 559 -9.43 -16.61 11.78
CA VAL A 559 -10.85 -16.52 12.14
C VAL A 559 -11.44 -17.89 12.53
N ASP A 560 -10.99 -18.98 11.90
CA ASP A 560 -11.55 -20.33 12.15
C ASP A 560 -11.04 -20.99 13.43
N ALA A 561 -10.02 -20.43 14.09
CA ALA A 561 -9.61 -20.83 15.44
C ALA A 561 -10.38 -20.08 16.54
N MET A 562 -11.25 -19.14 16.17
CA MET A 562 -12.06 -18.31 17.07
C MET A 562 -13.55 -18.72 17.13
N ALA A 563 -13.94 -19.82 16.46
CA ALA A 563 -15.26 -20.45 16.61
C ALA A 563 -15.30 -21.45 17.78
#